data_AF-A0A643FEA1-F1
#
_entry.id   AF-A0A643FEA1-F1
#
_cell.length_a   1.000
_cell.length_b   1.000
_cell.length_c   1.000
_cell.angle_alpha   90.00
_cell.angle_beta   90.00
_cell.angle_gamma   90.00
#
_symmetry.space_group_name_H-M   'P 1'
#
loop_
_entity.id
_entity.type
_entity.pdbx_description
1 polymer ?
#
loop_
_entity_poly.entity_id
_entity_poly.type
_entity_poly.pdbx_seq_one_letter_code
_entity_poly.pdbx_strand_id
1 'polypeptide(L)'
;MLDLAKLQDALEALHRRTAISLTVISNNRSKFKTLTRNWQVPAFYLEWSSSTFSRALRSHQVALIPITRNPFTVCKTNNRLATALLHGLGVAANSIPSYQPFAEACVLDNWTKQLERLVRDTQWRSQLNARGLASLAQHWQLRQIAAQWHEQLSSLCSPSVHKSD
;
A
#
# COMPACT_ATOMS: atom_id res chain seq x y z
N MET A 1 -4.71 -7.65 9.16
CA MET A 1 -5.16 -8.97 8.66
C MET A 1 -6.66 -9.16 8.86
N LEU A 2 -7.26 -8.77 9.99
CA LEU A 2 -8.74 -8.82 10.13
C LEU A 2 -9.45 -7.94 9.10
N ASP A 3 -8.86 -6.80 8.72
CA ASP A 3 -9.41 -5.91 7.70
C ASP A 3 -9.58 -6.59 6.34
N LEU A 4 -8.78 -7.64 6.07
CA LEU A 4 -8.88 -8.42 4.84
C LEU A 4 -10.17 -9.24 4.78
N ALA A 5 -10.77 -9.60 5.93
CA ALA A 5 -12.08 -10.27 5.97
C ALA A 5 -13.16 -9.47 5.26
N LYS A 6 -13.09 -8.13 5.33
CA LYS A 6 -14.04 -7.22 4.69
C LYS A 6 -13.99 -7.29 3.16
N LEU A 7 -12.92 -7.85 2.60
CA LEU A 7 -12.75 -7.98 1.15
C LEU A 7 -13.17 -9.36 0.64
N GLN A 8 -13.59 -10.30 1.50
CA GLN A 8 -13.92 -11.67 1.07
C GLN A 8 -14.93 -11.69 -0.07
N ASP A 9 -16.10 -11.08 0.11
CA ASP A 9 -17.16 -11.09 -0.90
C ASP A 9 -16.72 -10.44 -2.23
N ALA A 10 -15.97 -9.34 -2.13
CA ALA A 10 -15.46 -8.63 -3.29
C ALA A 10 -14.43 -9.47 -4.07
N LEU A 11 -13.52 -10.15 -3.36
CA LEU A 11 -12.51 -11.01 -3.94
C LEU A 11 -13.12 -12.29 -4.53
N GLU A 12 -14.11 -12.89 -3.87
CA GLU A 12 -14.83 -14.06 -4.40
C GLU A 12 -15.65 -13.70 -5.63
N ALA A 13 -16.34 -12.56 -5.62
CA ALA A 13 -17.04 -12.05 -6.79
C ALA A 13 -16.08 -11.74 -7.95
N LEU A 14 -14.89 -11.20 -7.66
CA LEU A 14 -13.85 -10.98 -8.66
C LEU A 14 -13.32 -12.32 -9.21
N HIS A 15 -13.02 -13.28 -8.33
CA HIS A 15 -12.50 -14.60 -8.71
C HIS A 15 -13.44 -15.35 -9.65
N ARG A 16 -14.76 -15.27 -9.43
CA ARG A 16 -15.78 -15.85 -10.34
C ARG A 16 -15.73 -15.28 -11.77
N ARG A 17 -15.24 -14.05 -11.94
CA ARG A 17 -15.17 -13.36 -13.24
C ARG A 17 -13.77 -13.37 -13.85
N THR A 18 -12.75 -13.49 -13.01
CA THR A 18 -11.34 -13.48 -13.40
C THR A 18 -10.58 -14.30 -12.38
N ALA A 19 -9.98 -15.41 -12.82
CA ALA A 19 -9.23 -16.28 -11.95
C ALA A 19 -8.08 -15.51 -11.29
N ILE A 20 -8.20 -15.27 -9.98
CA ILE A 20 -7.18 -14.64 -9.14
C ILE A 20 -6.78 -15.58 -8.00
N SER A 21 -5.60 -15.35 -7.44
CA SER A 21 -5.18 -15.90 -6.16
C SER A 21 -4.80 -14.77 -5.21
N LEU A 22 -4.85 -15.06 -3.91
CA LEU A 22 -4.45 -14.15 -2.85
C LEU A 22 -3.24 -14.74 -2.12
N THR A 23 -2.14 -13.99 -2.03
CA THR A 23 -1.04 -14.32 -1.11
C THR A 23 -1.06 -13.36 0.07
N VAL A 24 -1.13 -13.90 1.29
CA VAL A 24 -0.98 -13.13 2.53
C VAL A 24 0.45 -13.29 3.02
N ILE A 25 1.23 -12.21 2.92
CA ILE A 25 2.58 -12.14 3.47
C ILE A 25 2.52 -11.60 4.89
N SER A 26 2.80 -12.44 5.89
CA SER A 26 2.63 -12.09 7.31
C SER A 26 3.53 -12.94 8.21
N ASN A 27 3.62 -12.55 9.49
CA ASN A 27 4.24 -13.31 10.57
C ASN A 27 3.25 -14.08 11.46
N ASN A 28 2.03 -14.36 10.95
CA ASN A 28 0.95 -14.92 11.76
C ASN A 28 0.11 -15.92 10.95
N ARG A 29 0.65 -17.13 10.83
CA ARG A 29 0.02 -18.25 10.09
C ARG A 29 -1.30 -18.68 10.68
N SER A 30 -1.44 -18.67 12.01
CA SER A 30 -2.69 -19.05 12.68
C SER A 30 -3.84 -18.13 12.26
N LYS A 31 -3.61 -16.81 12.29
CA LYS A 31 -4.60 -15.82 11.88
C LYS A 31 -4.96 -15.92 10.40
N PHE A 32 -4.00 -16.24 9.54
CA PHE A 32 -4.27 -16.54 8.13
C PHE A 32 -5.22 -17.73 7.99
N LYS A 33 -4.89 -18.88 8.62
CA LYS A 33 -5.70 -20.10 8.53
C LYS A 33 -7.14 -19.86 8.98
N THR A 34 -7.31 -19.14 10.10
CA THR A 34 -8.64 -18.79 10.60
C THR A 34 -9.38 -17.88 9.63
N LEU A 35 -8.72 -16.86 9.10
CA LEU A 35 -9.32 -15.89 8.19
C LEU A 35 -9.80 -16.55 6.88
N THR A 36 -8.94 -17.37 6.26
CA THR A 36 -9.18 -17.88 4.90
C THR A 36 -9.81 -19.26 4.86
N ARG A 37 -10.24 -19.81 6.01
CA ARG A 37 -10.75 -21.19 6.13
C ARG A 37 -11.88 -21.51 5.15
N ASN A 38 -12.77 -20.54 4.92
CA ASN A 38 -13.98 -20.72 4.12
C ASN A 38 -13.97 -19.86 2.84
N TRP A 39 -12.79 -19.37 2.43
CA TRP A 39 -12.67 -18.52 1.25
C TRP A 39 -12.71 -19.38 -0.01
N GLN A 40 -13.49 -18.96 -1.00
CA GLN A 40 -13.52 -19.60 -2.31
C GLN A 40 -12.35 -19.18 -3.20
N VAL A 41 -11.72 -18.04 -2.90
CA VAL A 41 -10.51 -17.59 -3.61
C VAL A 41 -9.32 -18.42 -3.13
N PRO A 42 -8.50 -18.98 -4.05
CA PRO A 42 -7.25 -19.64 -3.68
C PRO A 42 -6.35 -18.70 -2.88
N ALA A 43 -6.14 -19.03 -1.61
CA ALA A 43 -5.38 -18.23 -0.67
C ALA A 43 -4.10 -18.96 -0.22
N PHE A 44 -2.97 -18.27 -0.31
CA PHE A 44 -1.66 -18.78 0.03
C PHE A 44 -1.05 -17.97 1.17
N TYR A 45 -0.33 -18.65 2.06
CA TYR A 45 0.42 -18.00 3.11
C TYR A 45 1.91 -17.97 2.76
N LEU A 46 2.51 -16.79 2.90
CA LEU A 46 3.95 -16.64 2.85
C LEU A 46 4.42 -16.00 4.16
N GLU A 47 5.41 -16.64 4.80
CA GLU A 47 6.03 -16.06 6.00
C GLU A 47 6.78 -14.78 5.60
N TRP A 48 6.61 -13.72 6.38
CA TRP A 48 7.34 -12.49 6.15
C TRP A 48 8.83 -12.68 6.44
N SER A 49 9.69 -12.23 5.52
CA SER A 49 11.14 -12.17 5.70
C SER A 49 11.71 -11.00 4.93
N SER A 50 12.57 -10.22 5.57
CA SER A 50 13.26 -9.09 4.94
C SER A 50 14.11 -9.52 3.73
N SER A 51 14.64 -10.74 3.71
CA SER A 51 15.49 -11.22 2.62
C SER A 51 14.71 -11.69 1.39
N THR A 52 13.44 -12.08 1.55
CA THR A 52 12.65 -12.66 0.45
C THR A 52 11.45 -11.82 0.05
N PHE A 53 11.06 -10.83 0.87
CA PHE A 53 9.85 -10.03 0.67
C PHE A 53 9.80 -9.32 -0.69
N SER A 54 10.90 -8.68 -1.11
CA SER A 54 10.95 -7.98 -2.40
C SER A 54 10.79 -8.92 -3.59
N ARG A 55 11.35 -10.13 -3.53
CA ARG A 55 11.14 -11.15 -4.57
C ARG A 55 9.70 -11.61 -4.59
N ALA A 56 9.10 -11.82 -3.42
CA ALA A 56 7.70 -12.21 -3.30
C ALA A 56 6.77 -11.15 -3.92
N LEU A 57 6.99 -9.85 -3.65
CA LEU A 57 6.17 -8.80 -4.24
C LEU A 57 6.20 -8.82 -5.78
N ARG A 58 7.38 -8.98 -6.39
CA ARG A 58 7.52 -9.02 -7.86
C ARG A 58 6.79 -10.18 -8.55
N SER A 59 6.41 -11.22 -7.80
CA SER A 59 5.59 -12.32 -8.32
C SER A 59 4.09 -11.98 -8.42
N HIS A 60 3.67 -10.79 -7.99
CA HIS A 60 2.27 -10.36 -7.95
C HIS A 60 2.04 -9.12 -8.82
N GLN A 61 0.79 -8.91 -9.18
CA GLN A 61 0.38 -7.79 -10.05
C GLN A 61 -0.29 -6.66 -9.25
N VAL A 62 -0.96 -6.99 -8.15
CA VAL A 62 -1.74 -6.05 -7.34
C VAL A 62 -1.46 -6.25 -5.85
N ALA A 63 -1.31 -5.15 -5.12
CA ALA A 63 -1.23 -5.11 -3.67
C ALA A 63 -2.55 -4.58 -3.08
N LEU A 64 -3.08 -5.29 -2.08
CA LEU A 64 -4.27 -4.89 -1.32
C LEU A 64 -3.84 -4.39 0.05
N ILE A 65 -4.26 -3.18 0.42
CA ILE A 65 -3.95 -2.55 1.70
C ILE A 65 -5.25 -2.14 2.42
N PRO A 66 -6.11 -3.12 2.80
CA PRO A 66 -7.30 -2.82 3.57
C PRO A 66 -6.93 -2.38 4.99
N ILE A 67 -7.61 -1.36 5.48
CA ILE A 67 -7.51 -0.88 6.85
C ILE A 67 -8.87 -0.43 7.37
N THR A 68 -9.17 -0.76 8.62
CA THR A 68 -10.24 -0.10 9.36
C THR A 68 -9.74 1.24 9.86
N ARG A 69 -10.34 2.33 9.38
CA ARG A 69 -9.99 3.69 9.82
C ARG A 69 -10.32 3.86 11.31
N ASN A 70 -9.35 4.35 12.05
CA ASN A 70 -9.38 4.69 13.47
C ASN A 70 -8.23 5.66 13.76
N PRO A 71 -8.19 6.32 14.94
CA PRO A 71 -7.14 7.31 15.25
C PRO A 71 -5.72 6.81 15.02
N PHE A 72 -5.45 5.52 15.30
CA PHE A 72 -4.13 4.91 15.09
C PHE A 72 -3.78 4.68 13.62
N THR A 73 -4.73 4.24 12.80
CA THR A 73 -4.48 3.94 11.37
C THR A 73 -4.41 5.19 10.51
N VAL A 74 -5.10 6.27 10.89
CA VAL A 74 -5.09 7.55 10.17
C VAL A 74 -3.70 8.18 10.17
N CYS A 75 -2.92 8.00 11.24
CA CYS A 75 -1.58 8.56 11.37
C CYS A 75 -0.46 7.69 10.74
N LYS A 76 -0.79 6.57 10.08
CA LYS A 76 0.23 5.69 9.49
C LYS A 76 0.90 6.33 8.29
N THR A 77 2.16 5.96 8.06
CA THR A 77 2.94 6.39 6.89
C THR A 77 2.50 5.67 5.61
N ASN A 78 3.00 6.16 4.48
CA ASN A 78 2.77 5.62 3.14
C ASN A 78 3.61 4.36 2.80
N ASN A 79 4.45 3.86 3.71
CA ASN A 79 5.48 2.86 3.41
C ASN A 79 4.97 1.63 2.64
N ARG A 80 3.81 1.07 3.01
CA ARG A 80 3.27 -0.11 2.31
C ARG A 80 2.85 0.18 0.87
N LEU A 81 2.21 1.33 0.67
CA LEU A 81 1.77 1.80 -0.65
C LEU A 81 3.00 2.12 -1.51
N ALA A 82 3.93 2.93 -0.98
CA ALA A 82 5.15 3.30 -1.67
C ALA A 82 5.98 2.05 -2.06
N THR A 83 6.13 1.09 -1.14
CA THR A 83 6.85 -0.16 -1.41
C THR A 83 6.19 -0.96 -2.53
N ALA A 84 4.86 -1.08 -2.54
CA ALA A 84 4.16 -1.78 -3.62
C ALA A 84 4.38 -1.11 -4.99
N LEU A 85 4.29 0.22 -5.04
CA LEU A 85 4.57 0.99 -6.27
C LEU A 85 6.02 0.82 -6.74
N LEU A 86 7.00 0.87 -5.84
CA LEU A 86 8.42 0.62 -6.16
C LEU A 86 8.66 -0.78 -6.74
N HIS A 87 7.82 -1.75 -6.38
CA HIS A 87 7.86 -3.10 -6.93
C HIS A 87 7.03 -3.28 -8.20
N GLY A 88 6.38 -2.22 -8.71
CA GLY A 88 5.60 -2.25 -9.94
C GLY A 88 4.21 -2.88 -9.79
N LEU A 89 3.68 -2.96 -8.57
CA LEU A 89 2.33 -3.50 -8.32
C LEU A 89 1.30 -2.38 -8.41
N GLY A 90 0.16 -2.68 -9.05
CA GLY A 90 -1.02 -1.84 -8.89
C GLY A 90 -1.49 -1.86 -7.43
N VAL A 91 -1.97 -0.74 -6.89
CA VAL A 91 -2.36 -0.66 -5.48
C VAL A 91 -3.85 -0.37 -5.33
N ALA A 92 -4.53 -1.15 -4.48
CA ALA A 92 -5.85 -0.84 -3.96
C ALA A 92 -5.78 -0.73 -2.43
N ALA A 93 -6.29 0.37 -1.88
CA ALA A 93 -6.15 0.68 -0.46
C ALA A 93 -7.37 1.43 0.09
N ASN A 94 -7.55 1.40 1.40
CA ASN A 94 -8.43 2.36 2.06
C ASN A 94 -7.71 3.70 2.23
N SER A 95 -8.43 4.81 2.10
CA SER A 95 -7.80 6.13 2.19
C SER A 95 -7.35 6.49 3.61
N ILE A 96 -6.13 6.99 3.72
CA ILE A 96 -5.60 7.73 4.87
C ILE A 96 -4.85 8.97 4.37
N PRO A 97 -4.63 9.99 5.24
CA PRO A 97 -3.93 11.22 4.84
C PRO A 97 -2.62 10.96 4.08
N SER A 98 -1.79 10.02 4.55
CA SER A 98 -0.50 9.71 3.91
C SER A 98 -0.63 9.05 2.53
N TYR A 99 -1.82 8.55 2.15
CA TYR A 99 -2.06 7.94 0.83
C TYR A 99 -2.61 8.95 -0.18
N GLN A 100 -3.13 10.10 0.27
CA GLN A 100 -3.71 11.13 -0.60
C GLN A 100 -2.77 11.62 -1.70
N PRO A 101 -1.45 11.81 -1.47
CA PRO A 101 -0.53 12.18 -2.54
C PRO A 101 -0.42 11.16 -3.70
N PHE A 102 -0.94 9.95 -3.52
CA PHE A 102 -0.95 8.89 -4.52
C PHE A 102 -2.35 8.63 -5.09
N ALA A 103 -3.35 9.48 -4.82
CA ALA A 103 -4.73 9.27 -5.25
C ALA A 103 -4.88 9.07 -6.77
N GLU A 104 -4.00 9.68 -7.57
CA GLU A 104 -3.99 9.51 -9.04
C GLU A 104 -3.21 8.29 -9.54
N ALA A 105 -2.53 7.59 -8.64
CA ALA A 105 -1.64 6.46 -8.89
C ALA A 105 -2.14 5.13 -8.28
N CYS A 106 -3.28 5.14 -7.59
CA CYS A 106 -3.85 3.94 -6.98
C CYS A 106 -5.38 3.99 -6.90
N VAL A 107 -5.99 2.87 -6.52
CA VAL A 107 -7.42 2.78 -6.24
C VAL A 107 -7.64 3.00 -4.75
N LEU A 108 -8.32 4.08 -4.39
CA LEU A 108 -8.69 4.36 -3.00
C LEU A 108 -10.18 4.09 -2.75
N ASP A 109 -10.47 3.32 -1.70
CA ASP A 109 -11.80 2.99 -1.18
C ASP A 109 -12.78 2.31 -2.16
N ASN A 110 -12.35 1.97 -3.38
CA ASN A 110 -13.17 1.31 -4.39
C ASN A 110 -12.76 -0.16 -4.57
N TRP A 111 -13.29 -1.01 -3.68
CA TRP A 111 -13.01 -2.44 -3.64
C TRP A 111 -13.81 -3.29 -4.63
N THR A 112 -14.61 -2.67 -5.50
CA THR A 112 -15.46 -3.36 -6.48
C THR A 112 -15.02 -3.07 -7.90
N LYS A 113 -15.62 -2.08 -8.56
CA LYS A 113 -15.43 -1.79 -9.99
C LYS A 113 -13.98 -1.42 -10.31
N GLN A 114 -13.36 -0.57 -9.50
CA GLN A 114 -11.99 -0.15 -9.76
C GLN A 114 -10.97 -1.22 -9.40
N LEU A 115 -11.20 -2.02 -8.35
CA LEU A 115 -10.38 -3.20 -8.07
C LEU A 115 -10.42 -4.19 -9.24
N GLU A 116 -11.62 -4.48 -9.77
CA GLU A 116 -11.77 -5.35 -10.93
C GLU A 116 -11.00 -4.81 -12.15
N ARG A 117 -11.15 -3.51 -12.44
CA ARG A 117 -10.38 -2.86 -13.51
C ARG A 117 -8.88 -2.96 -13.25
N LEU A 118 -8.43 -2.74 -12.01
CA LEU A 118 -7.01 -2.77 -11.65
C LEU A 118 -6.40 -4.15 -11.91
N VAL A 119 -7.18 -5.22 -11.71
CA VAL A 119 -6.76 -6.60 -12.01
C VAL A 119 -6.77 -6.88 -13.52
N ARG A 120 -7.83 -6.47 -14.24
CA ARG A 120 -8.05 -6.87 -15.65
C ARG A 120 -7.35 -5.97 -16.67
N ASP A 121 -7.27 -4.68 -16.42
CA ASP A 121 -6.76 -3.66 -17.34
C ASP A 121 -5.26 -3.42 -17.08
N THR A 122 -4.42 -4.21 -17.75
CA THR A 122 -2.96 -4.15 -17.58
C THR A 122 -2.38 -2.81 -18.04
N GLN A 123 -2.94 -2.19 -19.08
CA GLN A 123 -2.48 -0.89 -19.57
C GLN A 123 -2.76 0.21 -18.56
N TRP A 124 -3.99 0.26 -18.03
CA TRP A 124 -4.34 1.23 -17.00
C TRP A 124 -3.54 1.02 -15.72
N ARG A 125 -3.35 -0.24 -15.29
CA ARG A 125 -2.48 -0.56 -14.14
C ARG A 125 -1.04 -0.06 -14.36
N SER A 126 -0.49 -0.22 -15.58
CA SER A 126 0.84 0.30 -15.91
C SER A 126 0.91 1.83 -15.86
N GLN A 127 -0.15 2.52 -16.28
CA GLN A 127 -0.23 3.99 -16.20
C GLN A 127 -0.27 4.47 -14.74
N LEU A 128 -1.06 3.81 -13.89
CA LEU A 128 -1.10 4.10 -12.45
C LEU A 128 0.27 3.91 -11.81
N ASN A 129 0.94 2.80 -12.12
CA ASN A 129 2.30 2.53 -11.64
C ASN A 129 3.28 3.61 -12.06
N ALA A 130 3.25 4.05 -13.33
CA ALA A 130 4.12 5.12 -13.82
C ALA A 130 3.91 6.44 -13.06
N ARG A 131 2.66 6.83 -12.80
CA ARG A 131 2.33 8.00 -11.97
C ARG A 131 2.82 7.84 -10.54
N GLY A 132 2.65 6.66 -9.97
CA GLY A 132 3.13 6.34 -8.63
C GLY A 132 4.64 6.47 -8.48
N LEU A 133 5.39 5.94 -9.45
CA LEU A 133 6.85 6.07 -9.51
C LEU A 133 7.28 7.52 -9.69
N ALA A 134 6.59 8.30 -10.52
CA ALA A 134 6.88 9.73 -10.68
C ALA A 134 6.65 10.51 -9.37
N SER A 135 5.54 10.26 -8.67
CA SER A 135 5.26 10.86 -7.36
C SER A 135 6.32 10.49 -6.31
N LEU A 136 6.76 9.22 -6.28
CA LEU A 136 7.87 8.76 -5.44
C LEU A 136 9.20 9.45 -5.76
N ALA A 137 9.51 9.63 -7.04
CA ALA A 137 10.71 10.33 -7.49
C ALA A 137 10.71 11.82 -7.10
N GLN A 138 9.53 12.44 -7.03
CA GLN A 138 9.41 13.85 -6.73
C GLN A 138 9.48 14.18 -5.24
N HIS A 139 8.99 13.31 -4.36
CA HIS A 139 8.81 13.67 -2.94
C HIS A 139 9.43 12.70 -1.92
N TRP A 140 9.77 11.47 -2.30
CA TRP A 140 10.25 10.42 -1.37
C TRP A 140 11.65 9.91 -1.69
N GLN A 141 12.48 10.75 -2.32
CA GLN A 141 13.89 10.44 -2.51
C GLN A 141 14.68 10.68 -1.24
N LEU A 142 15.69 9.83 -0.97
CA LEU A 142 16.53 9.95 0.21
C LEU A 142 17.14 11.34 0.36
N ARG A 143 17.58 11.95 -0.75
CA ARG A 143 18.13 13.31 -0.77
C ARG A 143 17.13 14.36 -0.30
N GLN A 144 15.88 14.27 -0.74
CA GLN A 144 14.82 15.21 -0.35
C GLN A 144 14.46 15.05 1.13
N ILE A 145 14.32 13.80 1.58
CA ILE A 145 14.05 13.49 2.99
C ILE A 145 15.19 13.99 3.88
N ALA A 146 16.44 13.76 3.48
CA ALA A 146 17.61 14.24 4.22
C ALA A 146 17.68 15.77 4.27
N ALA A 147 17.38 16.46 3.16
CA ALA A 147 17.33 17.91 3.12
C ALA A 147 16.25 18.48 4.05
N GLN A 148 15.05 17.88 4.08
CA GLN A 148 13.97 18.27 5.00
C GLN A 148 14.40 18.10 6.47
N TRP A 149 15.03 16.98 6.82
CA TRP A 149 15.56 16.79 8.18
C TRP A 149 16.66 17.81 8.51
N HIS A 150 17.57 18.07 7.58
CA HIS A 150 18.64 19.03 7.79
C HIS A 150 18.09 20.45 8.04
N GLU A 151 17.10 20.89 7.27
CA GLU A 151 16.44 22.18 7.44
C GLU A 151 15.76 22.29 8.81
N GLN A 152 14.98 21.28 9.21
CA GLN A 152 14.28 21.27 10.50
C GLN A 152 15.24 21.22 11.69
N LEU A 153 16.33 20.46 11.60
CA LEU A 153 17.33 20.42 12.67
C LEU A 153 18.12 21.74 12.75
N SER A 154 18.43 22.36 11.61
CA SER A 154 19.15 23.63 11.56
C SER A 154 18.32 24.80 12.11
N SER A 155 17.01 24.80 11.89
CA SER A 155 16.12 25.82 12.45
C SER A 155 16.02 25.76 13.97
N LEU A 156 16.13 24.56 14.56
CA LEU A 156 16.16 24.35 16.01
C LEU A 156 17.50 24.76 16.65
N CYS A 157 18.60 24.71 15.89
CA CYS A 157 19.93 25.09 16.36
C CYS A 157 20.26 26.59 16.16
N SER A 158 19.44 27.33 15.42
CA SER A 158 19.62 28.77 15.24
C SER A 158 19.12 29.49 16.49
N PRO A 159 19.96 30.29 17.19
CA PRO A 159 19.50 31.00 18.39
C PRO A 159 18.37 31.96 18.02
N SER A 160 17.26 31.87 18.76
CA SER A 160 16.19 32.85 18.69
C SER A 160 16.81 34.22 18.97
N VAL A 161 16.96 35.05 17.93
CA VAL A 161 17.23 36.48 18.13
C VAL A 161 15.96 37.06 18.71
N HIS A 162 15.81 37.00 20.03
CA HIS A 162 14.89 37.87 20.74
C HIS A 162 15.39 39.29 20.51
N LYS A 163 14.71 40.00 19.61
CA LYS A 163 14.74 41.46 19.61
C LYS A 163 14.07 41.89 20.91
N SER A 164 14.89 42.32 21.86
CA SER A 164 14.45 43.10 23.00
C SER A 164 14.23 44.53 22.52
N ASP A 165 12.99 44.98 22.51
CA ASP A 165 12.64 46.41 22.50
C ASP A 165 12.76 46.98 23.92
#